data_AF-A0A397U3E5-F1
#
_entry.id   AF-A0A397U3E5-F1
#
_cell.length_a   1.000
_cell.length_b   1.000
_cell.length_c   1.000
_cell.angle_alpha   90.00
_cell.angle_beta   90.00
_cell.angle_gamma   90.00
#
_symmetry.space_group_name_H-M   'P 1'
#
loop_
_entity.id
_entity.type
_entity.pdbx_description
1 polymer ?
#
loop_
_entity_poly.entity_id
_entity_poly.type
_entity_poly.pdbx_seq_one_letter_code
_entity_poly.pdbx_strand_id
1 'polypeptide(L)'
;GVNSQSILFELKSTNFPDLFPIDIMHLLYKNIPNYMFKYWNGSFYSNNPSLNMNEYTVQKNTWVTIGKIMESNQKSMPICFGRLP
;
A
#
# COMPACT_ATOMS: atom_id res chain seq x y z
N GLY A 1 13.09 -7.96 4.02
CA GLY A 1 12.44 -8.65 2.89
C GLY A 1 11.82 -9.93 3.39
N VAL A 2 10.68 -10.34 2.85
CA VAL A 2 10.12 -11.67 3.12
C VAL A 2 10.82 -12.62 2.16
N ASN A 3 11.77 -13.40 2.67
CA ASN A 3 12.67 -14.21 1.84
C ASN A 3 12.11 -15.62 1.55
N SER A 4 11.01 -16.01 2.19
CA SER A 4 10.33 -17.30 1.97
C SER A 4 8.99 -17.34 2.72
N GLN A 5 8.14 -18.32 2.38
CA GLN A 5 6.90 -18.62 3.11
C GLN A 5 7.26 -19.19 4.49
N SER A 6 6.74 -18.60 5.56
CA SER A 6 6.99 -19.06 6.93
C SER A 6 6.36 -20.43 7.16
N ILE A 7 7.02 -21.30 7.92
CA ILE A 7 6.47 -22.60 8.37
C ILE A 7 5.12 -22.44 9.07
N LEU A 8 4.86 -21.25 9.62
CA LEU A 8 3.58 -20.90 10.24
C LEU A 8 2.41 -20.79 9.24
N PHE A 9 2.66 -20.73 7.93
CA PHE A 9 1.60 -20.85 6.92
C PHE A 9 1.16 -22.30 6.70
N GLU A 10 1.97 -23.27 7.10
CA GLU A 10 1.73 -24.70 6.82
C GLU A 10 0.92 -25.39 7.94
N LEU A 11 0.76 -24.71 9.08
CA LEU A 11 0.02 -25.23 10.23
C LEU A 11 -1.49 -25.03 10.03
N LYS A 12 -2.24 -26.13 9.99
CA LYS A 12 -3.72 -26.09 9.89
C LYS A 12 -4.42 -25.40 11.06
N SER A 13 -3.73 -25.23 12.19
CA SER A 13 -4.26 -24.57 13.40
C SER A 13 -4.04 -23.06 13.43
N THR A 14 -3.40 -22.49 12.39
CA THR A 14 -3.07 -21.08 12.35
C THR A 14 -3.82 -20.37 11.22
N ASN A 15 -4.81 -19.55 11.57
CA ASN A 15 -5.44 -18.62 10.63
C ASN A 15 -4.56 -17.35 10.54
N PHE A 16 -3.62 -17.32 9.60
CA PHE A 16 -2.82 -16.13 9.31
C PHE A 16 -3.67 -15.17 8.47
N PRO A 17 -4.51 -14.33 9.11
CA PRO A 17 -4.09 -13.05 9.69
C PRO A 17 -4.56 -12.79 11.15
N ASP A 18 -5.31 -13.71 11.74
CA ASP A 18 -5.97 -13.54 13.04
C ASP A 18 -5.01 -13.70 14.23
N LEU A 19 -3.84 -14.29 14.00
CA LEU A 19 -2.86 -14.60 15.05
C LEU A 19 -1.93 -13.44 15.40
N PHE A 20 -1.69 -12.54 14.46
CA PHE A 20 -0.82 -11.37 14.66
C PHE A 20 -1.47 -10.10 14.13
N PRO A 21 -2.70 -9.76 14.55
CA PRO A 21 -3.45 -8.63 14.01
C PRO A 21 -2.70 -7.31 14.25
N ILE A 22 -1.94 -7.21 15.36
CA ILE A 22 -1.15 -6.01 15.68
C ILE A 22 0.04 -5.84 14.72
N ASP A 23 0.77 -6.92 14.41
CA ASP A 23 1.94 -6.86 13.52
C ASP A 23 1.53 -6.77 12.06
N ILE A 24 0.42 -7.42 11.67
CA ILE A 24 -0.16 -7.31 10.33
C ILE A 24 -0.70 -5.90 10.10
N MET A 25 -1.35 -5.29 11.10
CA MET A 25 -1.80 -3.91 10.99
C MET A 25 -0.61 -2.95 10.82
N HIS A 26 0.45 -3.07 11.62
CA HIS A 26 1.64 -2.23 11.43
C HIS A 26 2.34 -2.51 10.10
N LEU A 27 2.42 -3.78 9.69
CA LEU A 27 3.06 -4.13 8.43
C LEU A 27 2.29 -3.55 7.24
N LEU A 28 0.97 -3.77 7.17
CA LEU A 28 0.12 -3.34 6.05
C LEU A 28 -0.16 -1.83 6.05
N TYR A 29 -0.32 -1.19 7.22
CA TYR A 29 -0.74 0.21 7.31
C TYR A 29 0.37 1.19 7.68
N LYS A 30 1.50 0.73 8.23
CA LYS A 30 2.62 1.61 8.61
C LYS A 30 3.87 1.38 7.78
N ASN A 31 4.26 0.12 7.58
CA ASN A 31 5.55 -0.19 6.99
C ASN A 31 5.49 -0.35 5.46
N ILE A 32 4.48 -1.03 4.93
CA ILE A 32 4.32 -1.30 3.49
C ILE A 32 3.84 -0.10 2.66
N PRO A 33 2.92 0.79 3.13
CA PRO A 33 2.28 1.76 2.25
C PRO A 33 3.24 2.71 1.55
N ASN A 34 4.30 3.16 2.25
CA ASN A 34 5.30 4.05 1.66
C ASN A 34 6.07 3.36 0.52
N TYR A 35 6.37 2.08 0.66
CA TYR A 35 7.02 1.29 -0.39
C TYR A 35 6.08 1.05 -1.57
N MET A 36 4.82 0.72 -1.32
CA MET A 36 3.81 0.54 -2.38
C MET A 36 3.57 1.84 -3.15
N PHE A 37 3.49 2.98 -2.44
CA PHE A 37 3.34 4.28 -3.08
C PHE A 37 4.54 4.62 -3.98
N LYS A 38 5.77 4.39 -3.52
CA LYS A 38 6.98 4.56 -4.35
C LYS A 38 6.97 3.61 -5.56
N TYR A 39 6.45 2.40 -5.39
CA TYR A 39 6.34 1.43 -6.47
C TYR A 39 5.36 1.87 -7.56
N TRP A 40 4.15 2.29 -7.18
CA TRP A 40 3.14 2.76 -8.14
C TRP A 40 3.46 4.12 -8.76
N ASN A 41 4.23 4.96 -8.08
CA ASN A 41 4.70 6.25 -8.62
C ASN A 41 6.03 6.11 -9.40
N GLY A 42 6.56 4.90 -9.55
CA GLY A 42 7.77 4.63 -10.34
C GLY A 42 9.06 5.19 -9.74
N SER A 43 9.12 5.38 -8.42
CA SER A 43 10.30 5.88 -7.69
C SER A 43 10.91 4.85 -6.73
N PHE A 44 10.54 3.58 -6.88
CA PHE A 44 10.96 2.51 -5.98
C PHE A 44 12.42 2.09 -6.20
N TYR A 45 12.83 1.84 -7.44
CA TYR A 45 14.21 1.52 -7.79
C TYR A 45 15.00 2.79 -8.11
N SER A 46 15.68 3.36 -7.11
CA SER A 46 16.49 4.58 -7.29
C SER A 46 17.66 4.39 -8.26
N ASN A 47 18.24 3.19 -8.29
CA ASN A 47 19.46 2.90 -9.05
C ASN A 47 19.17 2.38 -10.47
N ASN A 48 17.93 1.98 -10.75
CA ASN A 48 17.53 1.40 -12.04
C ASN A 48 16.15 1.93 -12.47
N PRO A 49 16.09 3.12 -13.09
CA PRO A 49 14.84 3.76 -13.47
C PRO A 49 14.01 2.95 -14.48
N SER A 50 14.65 2.14 -15.32
CA SER A 50 13.97 1.27 -16.29
C SER A 50 13.06 0.23 -15.63
N LEU A 51 13.43 -0.28 -14.45
CA LEU A 51 12.62 -1.23 -13.69
C LEU A 51 11.35 -0.61 -13.09
N ASN A 52 11.26 0.73 -13.07
CA ASN A 52 10.09 1.45 -12.60
C ASN A 52 9.05 1.69 -13.71
N MET A 53 9.38 1.44 -14.98
CA MET A 53 8.48 1.66 -16.12
C MET A 53 7.70 0.40 -16.42
N ASN A 54 6.57 0.22 -15.74
CA ASN A 54 5.66 -0.92 -15.92
C ASN A 54 4.24 -0.42 -16.21
N GLU A 55 3.38 -1.30 -16.73
CA GLU A 55 1.99 -0.97 -17.07
C GLU A 55 1.17 -0.50 -15.85
N TYR A 56 1.53 -0.92 -14.65
CA TYR A 56 0.87 -0.53 -13.40
C TYR A 56 1.43 0.77 -12.79
N THR A 57 2.45 1.38 -13.38
CA THR A 57 3.01 2.64 -12.89
C THR A 57 2.09 3.79 -13.29
N VAL A 58 1.54 4.46 -12.29
CA VAL A 58 0.63 5.58 -12.49
C VAL A 58 1.44 6.87 -12.63
N GLN A 59 1.19 7.61 -13.71
CA GLN A 59 1.88 8.87 -13.97
C GLN A 59 1.56 9.91 -12.87
N LYS A 60 2.55 10.75 -12.56
CA LYS A 60 2.43 11.82 -11.56
C LYS A 60 1.23 12.74 -11.79
N ASN A 61 0.93 13.07 -13.05
CA ASN A 61 -0.24 13.91 -13.37
C ASN A 61 -1.55 13.26 -12.95
N THR A 62 -1.70 11.94 -13.14
CA THR A 62 -2.88 11.19 -12.71
C THR A 62 -3.01 11.21 -11.19
N TRP A 63 -1.92 11.03 -10.45
CA TRP A 63 -1.91 11.15 -8.99
C TRP A 63 -2.38 12.52 -8.51
N VAL A 64 -1.90 13.60 -9.15
CA VAL A 64 -2.33 14.98 -8.83
C VAL A 64 -3.82 15.16 -9.11
N THR A 65 -4.32 14.65 -10.24
CA THR A 65 -5.75 14.72 -10.58
C THR A 65 -6.60 13.96 -9.55
N ILE A 66 -6.21 12.76 -9.16
CA ILE A 66 -6.88 11.99 -8.11
C ILE A 66 -6.91 12.77 -6.80
N GLY A 67 -5.77 13.36 -6.40
CA GLY A 67 -5.68 14.19 -5.20
C GLY A 67 -6.66 15.37 -5.21
N LYS A 68 -6.75 16.10 -6.33
CA LYS A 68 -7.72 17.20 -6.48
C LYS A 68 -9.18 16.74 -6.43
N ILE A 69 -9.49 15.59 -7.02
CA ILE A 69 -10.83 15.00 -6.97
C ILE A 69 -11.17 14.59 -5.54
N MET A 70 -10.25 13.96 -4.83
CA MET A 70 -10.43 13.56 -3.43
C MET A 70 -10.64 14.78 -2.53
N GLU A 71 -9.85 15.84 -2.71
CA GLU A 71 -10.00 17.11 -1.98
C GLU A 71 -11.36 17.76 -2.24
N SER A 72 -11.81 17.79 -3.50
CA SER A 72 -13.12 18.33 -3.86
C SER A 72 -14.28 17.54 -3.26
N ASN A 73 -14.12 16.22 -3.11
CA ASN A 73 -15.11 15.30 -2.56
C ASN A 73 -14.90 15.01 -1.07
N GLN A 74 -14.04 15.77 -0.40
CA GLN A 74 -13.74 15.54 1.01
C GLN A 74 -15.02 15.51 1.87
N LYS A 75 -15.94 16.44 1.63
CA LYS A 75 -17.20 16.57 2.40
C LYS A 75 -18.22 15.46 2.14
N SER A 76 -18.10 14.74 1.01
CA SER A 76 -19.00 13.64 0.64
C SER A 76 -18.42 12.26 0.96
N MET A 77 -17.19 12.20 1.50
CA MET A 77 -16.54 10.94 1.84
C MET A 77 -17.26 10.24 3.00
N PRO A 78 -17.64 8.95 2.88
CA PRO A 78 -18.26 8.22 3.96
C PRO A 78 -17.37 8.16 5.21
N ILE A 79 -17.99 8.33 6.39
CA ILE A 79 -17.31 8.34 7.70
C ILE A 79 -16.56 7.00 7.96
N CYS A 80 -16.98 5.90 7.33
CA CYS A 80 -16.31 4.60 7.46
C CYS A 80 -14.87 4.58 6.92
N PHE A 81 -14.49 5.52 6.05
CA PHE A 81 -13.11 5.65 5.55
C PHE A 81 -12.20 6.46 6.48
N GLY A 82 -12.73 6.99 7.59
CA GLY A 82 -11.99 7.75 8.58
C GLY A 82 -12.42 9.22 8.65
N ARG A 83 -11.92 9.91 9.68
CA ARG A 83 -12.17 11.34 9.84
C ARG A 83 -11.34 12.14 8.85
N LEU A 84 -11.99 13.15 8.29
CA LEU A 84 -11.35 14.17 7.48
C LEU A 84 -10.28 14.88 8.31
N PRO A 85 -9.04 15.00 7.82
CA PRO A 85 -8.01 15.81 8.46
C PRO A 85 -8.34 17.30 8.39
#